data_AF-A0AA88DB94-F1
#
_entry.id   AF-A0AA88DB94-F1
#
_cell.length_a   1.000
_cell.length_b   1.000
_cell.length_c   1.000
_cell.angle_alpha   90.00
_cell.angle_beta   90.00
_cell.angle_gamma   90.00
#
_symmetry.space_group_name_H-M   'P 1'
#
loop_
_entity.id
_entity.type
_entity.pdbx_description
1 polymer ?
#
loop_
_entity_poly.entity_id
_entity_poly.type
_entity_poly.pdbx_seq_one_letter_code
_entity_poly.pdbx_strand_id
1 'polypeptide(L)'
;MSQRQPQRPRADQLPEQEPIKYGDVFDVSSELASKPVALRDAAAMQTAENMVFGQTQRGGPAAVMESAAAAVNERLGNVRNR
;
A
#
# COMPACT_ATOMS: atom_id res chain seq x y z
N MET A 1 10.42 23.92 35.92
CA MET A 1 9.62 24.29 34.73
C MET A 1 9.78 23.18 33.71
N SER A 2 8.75 22.34 33.52
CA SER A 2 8.83 21.11 32.73
C SER A 2 8.50 21.36 31.26
N GLN A 3 9.46 21.06 30.39
CA GLN A 3 9.31 21.01 28.94
C GLN A 3 8.14 20.08 28.59
N ARG A 4 7.08 20.62 27.98
CA ARG A 4 6.01 19.81 27.41
C ARG A 4 6.57 19.13 26.16
N GLN A 5 6.82 17.83 26.25
CA GLN A 5 7.11 17.00 25.07
C GLN A 5 6.02 17.24 24.02
N PRO A 6 6.38 17.40 22.72
CA PRO A 6 5.41 17.38 21.64
C PRO A 6 4.66 16.05 21.73
N GLN A 7 3.36 16.12 21.97
CA GLN A 7 2.50 14.95 22.02
C GLN A 7 2.64 14.23 20.68
N ARG A 8 3.16 13.00 20.71
CA ARG A 8 3.09 12.10 19.56
C ARG A 8 1.63 12.08 19.10
N PRO A 9 1.32 12.30 17.81
CA PRO A 9 -0.04 12.24 17.33
C PRO A 9 -0.68 10.94 17.82
N ARG A 10 -1.79 11.06 18.55
CA ARG A 10 -2.58 9.89 18.96
C ARG A 10 -2.92 9.11 17.70
N ALA A 11 -2.82 7.79 17.76
CA ALA A 11 -3.21 6.90 16.67
C ALA A 11 -4.67 7.15 16.18
N ASP A 12 -5.50 7.81 16.99
CA ASP A 12 -6.87 8.24 16.67
C ASP A 12 -6.98 9.50 15.79
N GLN A 13 -5.88 10.17 15.45
CA GLN A 13 -5.86 11.36 14.57
C GLN A 13 -5.21 11.11 13.21
N LEU A 14 -4.75 9.88 12.96
CA LEU A 14 -4.51 9.48 11.58
C LEU A 14 -5.89 9.38 10.95
N PRO A 15 -6.21 10.10 9.85
CA PRO A 15 -7.42 9.80 9.11
C PRO A 15 -7.46 8.29 8.93
N GLU A 16 -8.60 7.65 9.22
CA GLU A 16 -8.82 6.22 8.95
C GLU A 16 -8.17 5.95 7.60
N GLN A 17 -6.99 5.31 7.60
CA GLN A 17 -6.16 5.35 6.40
C GLN A 17 -7.01 4.67 5.34
N GLU A 18 -7.38 5.37 4.28
CA GLU A 18 -8.15 4.72 3.25
C GLU A 18 -7.24 3.68 2.59
N PRO A 19 -7.77 2.50 2.21
CA PRO A 19 -6.97 1.54 1.50
C PRO A 19 -6.43 2.18 0.23
N ILE A 20 -5.14 2.00 0.00
CA ILE A 20 -4.48 2.37 -1.24
C ILE A 20 -5.01 1.43 -2.32
N LYS A 21 -5.52 2.03 -3.39
CA LYS A 21 -6.21 1.35 -4.47
C LYS A 21 -5.33 1.26 -5.70
N TYR A 22 -5.73 0.45 -6.67
CA TYR A 22 -4.97 0.38 -7.93
C TYR A 22 -4.89 1.71 -8.67
N GLY A 23 -5.91 2.57 -8.55
CA GLY A 23 -5.91 3.90 -9.18
C GLY A 23 -4.86 4.85 -8.59
N ASP A 24 -4.35 4.57 -7.39
CA ASP A 24 -3.28 5.35 -6.75
C ASP A 24 -1.88 4.92 -7.24
N VAL A 25 -1.76 3.70 -7.76
CA VAL A 25 -0.49 3.10 -8.22
C VAL A 25 -0.36 3.14 -9.73
N PHE A 26 -1.48 2.93 -10.44
CA PHE A 26 -1.54 2.90 -11.89
C PHE A 26 -2.60 3.90 -12.37
N ASP A 27 -2.35 4.51 -13.52
CA ASP A 27 -3.34 5.33 -14.22
C ASP A 27 -4.40 4.44 -14.90
N VAL A 28 -5.28 3.87 -14.07
CA VAL A 28 -6.40 3.03 -14.50
C VAL A 28 -7.70 3.70 -14.10
N SER A 29 -8.64 3.80 -15.03
CA SER A 29 -9.94 4.47 -14.84
C SER A 29 -11.09 3.47 -14.99
N SER A 30 -11.11 2.46 -14.13
CA SER A 30 -12.12 1.39 -14.19
C SER A 30 -12.44 0.82 -12.79
N GLU A 31 -13.23 -0.24 -12.70
CA GLU A 31 -13.57 -0.87 -11.42
C GLU A 31 -12.31 -1.22 -10.60
N LEU A 32 -11.24 -1.65 -11.29
CA LEU A 32 -9.95 -1.95 -10.70
C LEU A 32 -9.39 -0.76 -9.91
N ALA A 33 -9.56 0.47 -10.41
CA ALA A 33 -9.07 1.70 -9.78
C ALA A 33 -9.59 1.89 -8.35
N SER A 34 -10.80 1.39 -8.07
CA SER A 34 -11.43 1.46 -6.75
C SER A 34 -11.07 0.29 -5.83
N LYS A 35 -10.42 -0.76 -6.35
CA LYS A 35 -10.07 -1.95 -5.56
C LYS A 35 -8.81 -1.70 -4.74
N PRO A 36 -8.80 -2.10 -3.46
CA PRO A 36 -7.59 -2.06 -2.66
C PRO A 36 -6.53 -3.00 -3.25
N VAL A 37 -5.28 -2.58 -3.18
CA VAL A 37 -4.15 -3.43 -3.57
C VAL A 37 -3.98 -4.56 -2.56
N ALA A 38 -4.04 -5.81 -3.02
CA ALA A 38 -3.78 -6.97 -2.19
C ALA A 38 -2.30 -7.35 -2.16
N LEU A 39 -1.85 -7.99 -1.07
CA LEU A 39 -0.46 -8.45 -0.94
C LEU A 39 -0.08 -9.46 -2.04
N ARG A 40 -1.01 -10.34 -2.42
CA ARG A 40 -0.81 -11.30 -3.50
C ARG A 40 -0.60 -10.63 -4.85
N ASP A 41 -1.28 -9.53 -5.10
CA ASP A 41 -1.15 -8.79 -6.35
C ASP A 41 0.19 -8.04 -6.42
N ALA A 42 0.64 -7.49 -5.29
CA ALA A 42 1.98 -6.94 -5.16
C ALA A 42 3.07 -7.99 -5.45
N ALA A 43 2.92 -9.21 -4.93
CA ALA A 43 3.84 -10.32 -5.20
C ALA A 43 3.82 -10.76 -6.68
N ALA A 44 2.65 -10.74 -7.32
CA ALA A 44 2.54 -11.00 -8.76
C ALA A 44 3.27 -9.91 -9.57
N MET A 45 3.13 -8.64 -9.16
CA MET A 45 3.84 -7.52 -9.78
C MET A 45 5.36 -7.63 -9.63
N GLN A 46 5.87 -8.02 -8.45
CA GLN A 46 7.31 -8.28 -8.27
C GLN A 46 7.82 -9.38 -9.22
N THR A 47 7.01 -10.43 -9.40
CA THR A 47 7.35 -11.51 -10.34
C THR A 47 7.40 -10.99 -11.78
N ALA A 48 6.43 -10.17 -12.17
CA ALA A 48 6.42 -9.55 -13.49
C ALA A 48 7.64 -8.64 -13.72
N GLU A 49 8.02 -7.81 -12.73
CA GLU A 49 9.23 -7.00 -12.79
C GLU A 49 10.49 -7.87 -12.90
N ASN A 50 10.61 -8.93 -12.10
CA ASN A 50 11.71 -9.89 -12.21
C ASN A 50 11.78 -10.55 -13.60
N MET A 51 10.63 -10.87 -14.22
CA MET A 51 10.60 -11.48 -15.55
C MET A 51 11.01 -10.50 -16.65
N VAL A 52 10.61 -9.24 -16.55
CA VAL A 52 10.87 -8.22 -17.58
C VAL A 52 12.25 -7.58 -17.42
N PHE A 53 12.65 -7.27 -16.18
CA PHE A 53 13.86 -6.52 -15.85
C PHE A 53 14.95 -7.37 -15.18
N GLY A 54 14.70 -8.64 -14.88
CA GLY A 54 15.64 -9.53 -14.18
C GLY A 54 15.76 -9.27 -12.68
N GLN A 55 15.10 -8.23 -12.17
CA GLN A 55 15.09 -7.84 -10.77
C GLN A 55 13.84 -7.01 -10.45
N THR A 56 13.39 -7.02 -9.19
CA THR A 56 12.37 -6.10 -8.70
C THR A 56 12.94 -4.69 -8.66
N GLN A 57 12.22 -3.74 -9.25
CA GLN A 57 12.67 -2.36 -9.34
C GLN A 57 12.39 -1.64 -8.03
N ARG A 58 13.43 -1.08 -7.41
CA ARG A 58 13.28 -0.28 -6.18
C ARG A 58 12.51 1.00 -6.51
N GLY A 59 11.35 1.18 -5.88
CA GLY A 59 10.43 2.28 -6.21
C GLY A 59 9.60 2.05 -7.47
N GLY A 60 9.67 0.86 -8.07
CA GLY A 60 8.77 0.45 -9.14
C GLY A 60 7.37 0.14 -8.61
N PRO A 61 6.40 -0.11 -9.52
CA PRO A 61 5.03 -0.44 -9.17
C PRO A 61 4.93 -1.55 -8.11
N ALA A 62 5.76 -2.59 -8.20
CA ALA A 62 5.71 -3.68 -7.24
C ALA A 62 6.10 -3.26 -5.81
N ALA A 63 7.07 -2.36 -5.66
CA ALA A 63 7.49 -1.84 -4.35
C ALA A 63 6.43 -0.92 -3.73
N VAL A 64 5.76 -0.11 -4.56
CA VAL A 64 4.64 0.75 -4.12
C VAL A 64 3.45 -0.11 -3.69
N MET A 65 3.10 -1.13 -4.47
CA MET A 65 2.02 -2.07 -4.14
C MET A 65 2.29 -2.87 -2.87
N GLU A 66 3.53 -3.29 -2.63
CA GLU A 66 3.91 -4.03 -1.42
C GLU A 66 3.83 -3.16 -0.17
N SER A 67 4.35 -1.94 -0.24
CA SER A 67 4.20 -0.95 0.82
C SER A 67 2.74 -0.65 1.12
N ALA A 68 1.92 -0.48 0.06
CA ALA A 68 0.49 -0.25 0.17
C ALA A 68 -0.26 -1.42 0.81
N ALA A 69 0.00 -2.64 0.35
CA ALA A 69 -0.63 -3.84 0.87
C ALA A 69 -0.26 -4.09 2.34
N ALA A 70 1.04 -4.13 2.66
CA ALA A 70 1.53 -4.55 3.97
C ALA A 70 1.40 -3.46 5.05
N ALA A 71 1.63 -2.19 4.71
CA ALA A 71 1.63 -1.12 5.71
C ALA A 71 0.23 -0.55 5.96
N VAL A 72 -0.61 -0.50 4.93
CA VAL A 72 -1.90 0.19 4.96
C VAL A 72 -3.05 -0.81 4.87
N ASN A 73 -3.17 -1.54 3.75
CA ASN A 73 -4.38 -2.33 3.47
C ASN A 73 -4.57 -3.55 4.38
N GLU A 74 -3.49 -4.21 4.79
CA GLU A 74 -3.55 -5.31 5.78
C GLU A 74 -3.91 -4.81 7.18
N ARG A 75 -3.39 -3.65 7.61
CA ARG A 75 -3.70 -3.07 8.93
C ARG A 75 -5.17 -2.67 9.05
N LEU A 76 -5.76 -2.27 7.93
CA LEU A 76 -7.18 -1.88 7.86
C LEU A 76 -8.10 -3.11 7.79
N GLY A 77 -7.57 -4.31 7.55
CA GLY A 77 -8.37 -5.53 7.39
C GLY A 77 -9.18 -5.56 6.10
N ASN A 78 -8.85 -4.70 5.13
CA ASN A 78 -9.57 -4.53 3.87
C ASN A 78 -9.24 -5.61 2.84
N VAL A 79 -8.25 -6.46 3.12
CA VAL A 79 -7.87 -7.60 2.29
C VAL A 79 -7.96 -8.88 3.13
N ARG A 80 -9.19 -9.36 3.36
CA ARG A 80 -9.39 -10.70 3.92
C ARG A 80 -9.22 -11.74 2.82
N ASN A 81 -8.10 -12.46 2.87
CA ASN A 81 -7.88 -13.64 2.05
C ASN A 81 -8.91 -14.72 2.43
N ARG A 82 -9.74 -15.15 1.48
CA ARG A 82 -10.62 -16.32 1.64
C ARG A 82 -10.37 -17.30 0.50
#